data_AF-A0A1C5N0G4-F1
#
_entry.id   AF-A0A1C5N0G4-F1
#
_cell.length_a   1.000
_cell.length_b   1.000
_cell.length_c   1.000
_cell.angle_alpha   90.00
_cell.angle_beta   90.00
_cell.angle_gamma   90.00
#
_symmetry.space_group_name_H-M   'P 1'
#
loop_
_entity.id
_entity.type
_entity.pdbx_description
1 polymer ?
#
loop_
_entity_poly.entity_id
_entity_poly.type
_entity_poly.pdbx_seq_one_letter_code
_entity_poly.pdbx_strand_id
1 'polypeptide(L)'
;MDKILFVKYSNDRANQFAICTEIFANGDKKLLKKRATTESAREHIKNIASYYAPLKRQFEGALNVSGCQKEYDEINFEMVEGNGLDKIIDSYFEKNEMDKVFQIISEFAQKIYGLKDKDVFTITPSFEKVFGMVHFEETQYALKITDIDMLFDNIIVKDNNWTVIDYEWSFQFPIPVKFVIYRTLAYWYARLENRRNMEQDFLMEMVGITPQEQIQFAKMEKKFQQYIMDDNIPLRDMPKMMNHKTVDLNHILSAVELEETMQVFYGKDRNFKEENSYFKKVQELEDGNLKVKVEIPEGMQQLRLDPVEEPCIISIEHIYNAQGEEKEKIETNGVELSNKIFFFETSDPQILLQAREEDGCLNIVYRKINLNAFSKDIIHNIDFIIRDEREKNRLGQAALQLEVEERKNKEALLKNQIEINNELSKNNENLKLEKENLNFQIEQYKEMYEAIINSRSWKITKPIRDMADKMKRVKKK
;
A
#
# COMPACT_ATOMS: atom_id res chain seq x y z
N MET A 1 16.01 -52.91 26.05
CA MET A 1 16.53 -51.53 26.15
C MET A 1 15.56 -50.64 25.43
N ASP A 2 15.05 -49.62 26.10
CA ASP A 2 14.18 -48.64 25.46
C ASP A 2 14.99 -47.90 24.38
N LYS A 3 14.44 -47.88 23.17
CA LYS A 3 15.11 -47.24 22.03
C LYS A 3 14.63 -45.80 21.92
N ILE A 4 15.53 -44.85 22.09
CA ILE A 4 15.25 -43.44 21.84
C ILE A 4 15.01 -43.24 20.34
N LEU A 5 13.84 -42.73 19.99
CA LEU A 5 13.43 -42.43 18.62
C LEU A 5 13.62 -40.95 18.27
N PHE A 6 13.51 -40.07 19.26
CA PHE A 6 13.62 -38.62 19.08
C PHE A 6 14.07 -37.96 20.38
N VAL A 7 14.90 -36.93 20.26
CA VAL A 7 15.30 -36.05 21.38
C VAL A 7 15.31 -34.62 20.89
N LYS A 8 14.72 -33.70 21.66
CA LYS A 8 14.77 -32.26 21.41
C LYS A 8 15.05 -31.52 22.70
N TYR A 9 15.99 -30.59 22.65
CA TYR A 9 16.33 -29.68 23.74
C TYR A 9 15.81 -28.28 23.43
N SER A 10 15.23 -27.62 24.44
CA SER A 10 14.76 -26.22 24.37
C SER A 10 15.74 -25.28 25.09
N ASN A 11 17.04 -25.43 24.82
CA ASN A 11 18.12 -24.72 25.52
C ASN A 11 18.31 -23.27 25.04
N ASP A 12 17.58 -22.88 24.01
CA ASP A 12 17.48 -21.52 23.47
C ASP A 12 16.59 -20.61 24.33
N ARG A 13 15.86 -21.17 25.30
CA ARG A 13 15.02 -20.46 26.25
C ARG A 13 15.79 -20.12 27.52
N ALA A 14 15.24 -19.21 28.33
CA ALA A 14 15.75 -18.93 29.67
C ALA A 14 15.89 -20.23 30.47
N ASN A 15 16.89 -20.29 31.36
CA ASN A 15 17.25 -21.53 32.07
C ASN A 15 16.05 -22.16 32.80
N GLN A 16 15.11 -21.35 33.28
CA GLN A 16 13.88 -21.80 33.97
C GLN A 16 12.85 -22.48 33.05
N PHE A 17 13.01 -22.43 31.73
CA PHE A 17 12.15 -23.07 30.73
C PHE A 17 12.89 -24.12 29.88
N ALA A 18 14.16 -24.40 30.20
CA ALA A 18 14.97 -25.35 29.46
C ALA A 18 14.55 -26.80 29.80
N ILE A 19 13.97 -27.47 28.81
CA ILE A 19 13.50 -28.85 28.93
C ILE A 19 14.06 -29.74 27.81
N CYS A 20 14.08 -31.04 28.08
CA CYS A 20 14.37 -32.09 27.11
C CYS A 20 13.08 -32.87 26.86
N THR A 21 12.71 -33.03 25.58
CA THR A 21 11.61 -33.87 25.13
C THR A 21 12.16 -35.09 24.42
N GLU A 22 11.81 -36.28 24.90
CA GLU A 22 12.32 -37.56 24.43
C GLU A 22 11.15 -38.45 24.02
N ILE A 23 11.20 -39.05 22.82
CA ILE A 23 10.26 -40.10 22.41
C ILE A 23 11.02 -41.41 22.40
N PHE A 24 10.53 -42.41 23.12
CA PHE A 24 11.16 -43.73 23.20
C PHE A 24 10.15 -44.83 22.87
N ALA A 25 10.66 -45.90 22.26
CA ALA A 25 9.93 -47.14 22.06
C ALA A 25 10.12 -48.04 23.30
N ASN A 26 9.02 -48.39 23.94
CA ASN A 26 8.91 -49.38 24.99
C ASN A 26 8.04 -50.53 24.48
N GLY A 27 8.68 -51.56 23.91
CA GLY A 27 8.00 -52.62 23.16
C GLY A 27 7.25 -52.06 21.95
N ASP A 28 5.97 -52.38 21.82
CA ASP A 28 5.08 -51.87 20.76
C ASP A 28 4.54 -50.46 21.04
N LYS A 29 4.76 -49.92 22.25
CA LYS A 29 4.27 -48.61 22.66
C LYS A 29 5.35 -47.54 22.48
N LYS A 30 4.93 -46.37 22.02
CA LYS A 30 5.74 -45.14 22.06
C LYS A 30 5.32 -44.33 23.27
N LEU A 31 6.28 -43.72 23.94
CA LEU A 31 6.05 -42.83 25.07
C LEU A 31 6.81 -41.53 24.83
N LEU A 32 6.20 -40.41 25.21
CA LEU A 32 6.83 -39.08 25.17
C LEU A 32 7.14 -38.66 26.59
N LYS A 33 8.39 -38.27 26.86
CA LYS A 33 8.86 -37.82 28.16
C LYS A 33 9.38 -36.39 28.04
N LYS A 34 8.99 -35.53 29.00
CA LYS A 34 9.54 -34.19 29.20
C LYS A 34 10.27 -34.16 30.54
N ARG A 35 11.51 -33.67 30.56
CA ARG A 35 12.33 -33.51 31.78
C ARG A 35 13.07 -32.18 31.80
N ALA A 36 13.31 -31.65 32.99
CA ALA A 36 14.08 -30.42 33.15
C ALA A 36 15.55 -30.66 32.81
N THR A 37 16.20 -29.70 32.13
CA THR A 37 17.64 -29.76 31.84
C THR A 37 18.46 -28.95 32.84
N THR A 38 17.81 -28.08 33.61
CA THR A 38 18.39 -27.28 34.70
C THR A 38 17.62 -27.47 36.00
N GLU A 39 18.22 -27.06 37.13
CA GLU A 39 17.52 -27.03 38.41
C GLU A 39 16.33 -26.08 38.40
N SER A 40 16.48 -24.90 37.79
CA SER A 40 15.43 -23.88 37.72
C SER A 40 14.25 -24.28 36.84
N ALA A 41 14.44 -25.17 35.85
CA ALA A 41 13.36 -25.69 35.01
C ALA A 41 12.49 -26.77 35.66
N ARG A 42 12.86 -27.27 36.85
CA ARG A 42 12.05 -28.28 37.56
C ARG A 42 10.68 -27.74 37.96
N GLU A 43 10.57 -26.46 38.28
CA GLU A 43 9.29 -25.83 38.59
C GLU A 43 8.39 -25.77 37.35
N HIS A 44 8.96 -25.45 36.18
CA HIS A 44 8.23 -25.48 34.91
C HIS A 44 7.65 -26.87 34.61
N ILE A 45 8.45 -27.93 34.72
CA ILE A 45 7.95 -29.31 34.59
C ILE A 45 6.83 -29.62 35.60
N LYS A 46 6.97 -29.22 36.86
CA LYS A 46 5.90 -29.41 37.86
C LYS A 46 4.61 -28.69 37.46
N ASN A 47 4.72 -27.49 36.89
CA ASN A 47 3.59 -26.69 36.44
C ASN A 47 2.85 -27.37 35.28
N ILE A 48 3.57 -27.85 34.26
CA ILE A 48 2.96 -28.57 33.12
C ILE A 48 2.08 -29.73 33.60
N ALA A 49 2.56 -30.55 34.53
CA ALA A 49 1.77 -31.67 35.07
C ALA A 49 0.49 -31.21 35.79
N SER A 50 0.53 -30.02 36.42
CA SER A 50 -0.60 -29.48 37.17
C SER A 50 -1.71 -28.93 36.27
N TYR A 51 -1.41 -28.61 35.01
CA TYR A 51 -2.37 -28.05 34.06
C TYR A 51 -3.32 -29.08 33.45
N TYR A 52 -2.95 -30.36 33.42
CA TYR A 52 -3.76 -31.41 32.78
C TYR A 52 -5.20 -31.47 33.28
N ALA A 53 -5.41 -31.60 34.60
CA ALA A 53 -6.76 -31.79 35.14
C ALA A 53 -7.66 -30.55 34.97
N PRO A 54 -7.19 -29.31 35.23
CA PRO A 54 -7.98 -28.12 34.95
C PRO A 54 -8.27 -27.91 33.45
N LEU A 55 -7.30 -28.13 32.55
CA LEU A 55 -7.53 -28.01 31.10
C LEU A 55 -8.52 -29.05 30.58
N LYS A 56 -8.42 -30.30 31.05
CA LYS A 56 -9.36 -31.37 30.70
C LYS A 56 -10.80 -31.00 31.04
N ARG A 57 -11.02 -30.34 32.20
CA ARG A 57 -12.34 -29.82 32.58
C ARG A 57 -12.74 -28.63 31.71
N GLN A 58 -11.82 -27.68 31.49
CA GLN A 58 -12.09 -26.47 30.71
C GLN A 58 -12.49 -26.78 29.27
N PHE A 59 -11.91 -27.83 28.67
CA PHE A 59 -12.15 -28.24 27.29
C PHE A 59 -13.28 -29.28 27.14
N GLU A 60 -13.92 -29.68 28.24
CA GLU A 60 -14.96 -30.70 28.23
C GLU A 60 -16.10 -30.37 27.24
N GLY A 61 -16.32 -31.26 26.28
CA GLY A 61 -17.32 -31.11 25.22
C GLY A 61 -16.84 -30.35 23.97
N ALA A 62 -15.64 -29.78 23.98
CA ALA A 62 -15.05 -29.08 22.83
C ALA A 62 -13.80 -29.80 22.28
N LEU A 63 -12.85 -30.15 23.15
CA LEU A 63 -11.56 -30.74 22.83
C LEU A 63 -11.14 -31.77 23.89
N ASN A 64 -10.30 -32.73 23.50
CA ASN A 64 -9.61 -33.62 24.43
C ASN A 64 -8.23 -33.05 24.78
N VAL A 65 -7.68 -33.48 25.92
CA VAL A 65 -6.31 -33.15 26.35
C VAL A 65 -5.56 -34.46 26.58
N SER A 66 -4.36 -34.58 26.04
CA SER A 66 -3.52 -35.77 26.23
C SER A 66 -3.22 -35.96 27.70
N GLY A 67 -3.33 -37.21 28.18
CA GLY A 67 -3.01 -37.56 29.56
C GLY A 67 -1.52 -37.42 29.83
N CYS A 68 -1.17 -36.88 30.99
CA CYS A 68 0.19 -36.94 31.49
C CYS A 68 0.29 -37.57 32.88
N GLN A 69 1.38 -38.29 33.12
CA GLN A 69 1.74 -38.90 34.39
C GLN A 69 3.07 -38.33 34.85
N LYS A 70 3.09 -37.80 36.07
CA LYS A 70 4.32 -37.27 36.68
C LYS A 70 5.09 -38.40 37.34
N GLU A 71 6.36 -38.54 37.01
CA GLU A 71 7.31 -39.45 37.64
C GLU A 71 8.53 -38.65 38.11
N TYR A 72 8.65 -38.42 39.42
CA TYR A 72 9.71 -37.60 40.01
C TYR A 72 9.84 -36.19 39.37
N ASP A 73 10.95 -35.92 38.67
CA ASP A 73 11.27 -34.67 37.96
C ASP A 73 10.98 -34.78 36.44
N GLU A 74 10.17 -35.75 36.04
CA GLU A 74 9.80 -36.05 34.65
C GLU A 74 8.28 -36.13 34.48
N ILE A 75 7.81 -35.88 33.26
CA ILE A 75 6.42 -36.07 32.86
C ILE A 75 6.37 -36.98 31.65
N ASN A 76 5.58 -38.05 31.74
CA ASN A 76 5.27 -38.93 30.64
C ASN A 76 3.90 -38.58 30.05
N PHE A 77 3.82 -38.36 28.75
CA PHE A 77 2.60 -38.12 28.01
C PHE A 77 2.13 -39.38 27.29
N GLU A 78 0.81 -39.55 27.23
CA GLU A 78 0.17 -40.55 26.40
C GLU A 78 0.36 -40.18 24.92
N MET A 79 0.73 -41.18 24.11
CA MET A 79 0.79 -40.99 22.67
C MET A 79 -0.62 -41.00 22.09
N VAL A 80 -0.97 -39.92 21.40
CA VAL A 80 -2.24 -39.77 20.73
C VAL A 80 -2.11 -40.22 19.28
N GLU A 81 -2.99 -41.11 18.85
CA GLU A 81 -3.08 -41.54 17.45
C GLU A 81 -3.93 -40.55 16.65
N GLY A 82 -3.53 -40.26 15.41
CA GLY A 82 -4.27 -39.41 14.49
C GLY A 82 -3.35 -38.62 13.58
N ASN A 83 -3.92 -37.63 12.90
CA ASN A 83 -3.18 -36.69 12.05
C ASN A 83 -3.11 -35.33 12.73
N GLY A 84 -1.97 -34.64 12.62
CA GLY A 84 -1.87 -33.24 13.07
C GLY A 84 -2.84 -32.36 12.30
N LEU A 85 -3.51 -31.44 13.00
CA LEU A 85 -4.44 -30.50 12.40
C LEU A 85 -3.73 -29.62 11.36
N ASP A 86 -2.47 -29.26 11.64
CA ASP A 86 -1.59 -28.59 10.68
C ASP A 86 -1.49 -29.34 9.35
N LYS A 87 -1.22 -30.64 9.39
CA LYS A 87 -1.10 -31.49 8.18
C LYS A 87 -2.43 -31.62 7.44
N ILE A 88 -3.55 -31.68 8.16
CA ILE A 88 -4.88 -31.74 7.54
C ILE A 88 -5.13 -30.44 6.79
N ILE A 89 -4.90 -29.29 7.44
CA ILE A 89 -5.06 -27.97 6.83
C ILE A 89 -4.12 -27.82 5.62
N ASP A 90 -2.83 -28.14 5.79
CA ASP A 90 -1.83 -28.04 4.74
C ASP A 90 -2.21 -28.90 3.52
N SER A 91 -2.78 -30.09 3.73
CA SER A 91 -3.20 -30.96 2.63
C SER A 91 -4.34 -30.37 1.79
N TYR A 92 -5.27 -29.62 2.40
CA TYR A 92 -6.34 -28.92 1.68
C TYR A 92 -5.81 -27.64 1.04
N PHE A 93 -4.93 -26.93 1.75
CA PHE A 93 -4.27 -25.75 1.24
C PHE A 93 -3.47 -26.07 -0.03
N GLU A 94 -2.64 -27.13 -0.03
CA GLU A 94 -1.87 -27.61 -1.18
C GLU A 94 -2.78 -27.94 -2.38
N LYS A 95 -3.93 -28.59 -2.13
CA LYS A 95 -4.94 -28.93 -3.16
C LYS A 95 -5.78 -27.76 -3.65
N ASN A 96 -5.56 -26.55 -3.13
CA ASN A 96 -6.37 -25.36 -3.43
C ASN A 96 -7.84 -25.48 -2.98
N GLU A 97 -8.13 -26.29 -1.97
CA GLU A 97 -9.47 -26.46 -1.40
C GLU A 97 -9.67 -25.45 -0.25
N MET A 98 -9.63 -24.15 -0.57
CA MET A 98 -9.64 -23.06 0.43
C MET A 98 -10.91 -23.05 1.29
N ASP A 99 -12.06 -23.44 0.75
CA ASP A 99 -13.32 -23.53 1.52
C ASP A 99 -13.17 -24.47 2.73
N LYS A 100 -12.44 -25.58 2.57
CA LYS A 100 -12.20 -26.55 3.66
C LYS A 100 -11.18 -26.02 4.66
N VAL A 101 -10.16 -25.31 4.20
CA VAL A 101 -9.20 -24.62 5.08
C VAL A 101 -9.94 -23.65 5.99
N PHE A 102 -10.78 -22.80 5.41
CA PHE A 102 -11.58 -21.83 6.15
C PHE A 102 -12.60 -22.51 7.07
N GLN A 103 -13.25 -23.58 6.62
CA GLN A 103 -14.15 -24.36 7.47
C GLN A 103 -13.44 -24.90 8.73
N ILE A 104 -12.24 -25.45 8.59
CA ILE A 104 -11.47 -25.98 9.72
C ILE A 104 -11.04 -24.85 10.67
N ILE A 105 -10.60 -23.72 10.12
CA ILE A 105 -10.21 -22.54 10.92
C ILE A 105 -11.41 -21.97 11.68
N SER A 106 -12.56 -21.87 11.04
CA SER A 106 -13.81 -21.45 11.69
C SER A 106 -14.24 -22.46 12.75
N GLU A 107 -14.12 -23.77 12.51
CA GLU A 107 -14.43 -24.80 13.51
C GLU A 107 -13.50 -24.69 14.73
N PHE A 108 -12.20 -24.48 14.52
CA PHE A 108 -11.25 -24.23 15.59
C PHE A 108 -11.68 -23.02 16.43
N ALA A 109 -11.89 -21.87 15.78
CA ALA A 109 -12.30 -20.64 16.47
C ALA A 109 -13.61 -20.83 17.25
N GLN A 110 -14.61 -21.50 16.65
CA GLN A 110 -15.88 -21.81 17.31
C GLN A 110 -15.70 -22.70 18.54
N LYS A 111 -14.84 -23.72 18.49
CA LYS A 111 -14.54 -24.57 19.67
C LYS A 111 -13.95 -23.74 20.81
N ILE A 112 -13.02 -22.84 20.51
CA ILE A 112 -12.37 -21.97 21.51
C ILE A 112 -13.35 -20.91 22.05
N TYR A 113 -14.11 -20.24 21.17
CA TYR A 113 -15.17 -19.32 21.59
C TYR A 113 -16.30 -20.00 22.37
N GLY A 114 -16.57 -21.28 22.11
CA GLY A 114 -17.60 -22.07 22.79
C GLY A 114 -17.24 -22.55 24.20
N LEU A 115 -15.99 -22.38 24.65
CA LEU A 115 -15.56 -22.82 25.98
C LEU A 115 -16.38 -22.16 27.10
N LYS A 116 -16.76 -22.92 28.13
CA LYS A 116 -17.62 -22.42 29.21
C LYS A 116 -16.82 -21.61 30.24
N ASP A 117 -17.55 -20.96 31.16
CA ASP A 117 -17.01 -20.27 32.34
C ASP A 117 -16.04 -19.13 32.01
N LYS A 118 -16.35 -18.37 30.94
CA LYS A 118 -15.65 -17.12 30.63
C LYS A 118 -16.08 -16.01 31.57
N ASP A 119 -15.10 -15.25 32.04
CA ASP A 119 -15.29 -14.02 32.80
C ASP A 119 -14.74 -12.82 32.01
N VAL A 120 -15.09 -11.61 32.42
CA VAL A 120 -14.53 -10.38 31.83
C VAL A 120 -13.02 -10.36 32.07
N PHE A 121 -12.25 -10.16 31.01
CA PHE A 121 -10.80 -10.08 31.08
C PHE A 121 -10.39 -8.90 31.97
N THR A 122 -9.46 -9.18 32.86
CA THR A 122 -8.83 -8.17 33.73
C THR A 122 -7.34 -8.40 33.75
N ILE A 123 -6.61 -7.30 33.73
CA ILE A 123 -5.16 -7.32 33.83
C ILE A 123 -4.80 -7.63 35.29
N THR A 124 -4.03 -8.71 35.46
CA THR A 124 -3.46 -9.09 36.76
C THR A 124 -1.94 -8.86 36.74
N PRO A 125 -1.27 -8.74 37.91
CA PRO A 125 0.19 -8.64 37.95
C PRO A 125 0.90 -9.81 37.27
N SER A 126 0.32 -11.03 37.33
CA SER A 126 0.86 -12.20 36.64
C SER A 126 0.72 -12.10 35.13
N PHE A 127 -0.42 -11.59 34.66
CA PHE A 127 -0.64 -11.31 33.23
C PHE A 127 0.35 -10.26 32.74
N GLU A 128 0.48 -9.13 33.42
CA GLU A 128 1.40 -8.04 33.06
C GLU A 128 2.85 -8.51 32.98
N LYS A 129 3.28 -9.35 33.91
CA LYS A 129 4.63 -9.91 33.90
C LYS A 129 4.94 -10.71 32.63
N VAL A 130 3.95 -11.43 32.11
CA VAL A 130 4.13 -12.36 30.97
C VAL A 130 3.84 -11.69 29.63
N PHE A 131 2.76 -10.90 29.55
CA PHE A 131 2.23 -10.33 28.31
C PHE A 131 2.33 -8.80 28.24
N GLY A 132 2.76 -8.14 29.32
CA GLY A 132 2.84 -6.69 29.40
C GLY A 132 1.49 -5.98 29.57
N MET A 133 1.52 -4.65 29.45
CA MET A 133 0.33 -3.81 29.44
C MET A 133 -0.31 -3.77 28.05
N VAL A 134 -1.62 -3.92 28.01
CA VAL A 134 -2.45 -3.83 26.81
C VAL A 134 -3.71 -3.03 27.09
N HIS A 135 -4.28 -2.46 26.03
CA HIS A 135 -5.52 -1.71 26.11
C HIS A 135 -6.45 -2.13 24.98
N PHE A 136 -7.62 -2.68 25.34
CA PHE A 136 -8.65 -3.06 24.39
C PHE A 136 -9.81 -2.06 24.48
N GLU A 137 -10.28 -1.59 23.33
CA GLU A 137 -11.46 -0.72 23.25
C GLU A 137 -12.74 -1.47 23.61
N GLU A 138 -12.83 -2.73 23.19
CA GLU A 138 -13.96 -3.60 23.47
C GLU A 138 -13.69 -4.54 24.64
N THR A 139 -14.76 -4.93 25.34
CA THR A 139 -14.69 -5.88 26.44
C THR A 139 -14.20 -7.23 25.94
N GLN A 140 -13.06 -7.67 26.46
CA GLN A 140 -12.52 -9.00 26.21
C GLN A 140 -13.03 -10.00 27.25
N TYR A 141 -13.13 -11.26 26.85
CA TYR A 141 -13.47 -12.37 27.74
C TYR A 141 -12.29 -13.33 27.87
N ALA A 142 -12.10 -13.85 29.07
CA ALA A 142 -10.97 -14.69 29.44
C ALA A 142 -11.42 -15.93 30.21
N LEU A 143 -10.60 -16.98 30.17
CA LEU A 143 -10.78 -18.19 30.95
C LEU A 143 -9.88 -18.16 32.19
N LYS A 144 -10.26 -18.91 33.23
CA LYS A 144 -9.47 -19.05 34.46
C LYS A 144 -8.19 -19.84 34.25
N ILE A 145 -8.21 -20.79 33.31
CA ILE A 145 -7.03 -21.46 32.79
C ILE A 145 -7.06 -21.39 31.27
N THR A 146 -5.95 -20.97 30.68
CA THR A 146 -5.81 -20.84 29.24
C THR A 146 -4.51 -21.48 28.79
N ASP A 147 -4.60 -22.39 27.84
CA ASP A 147 -3.46 -22.88 27.08
C ASP A 147 -3.26 -21.98 25.86
N ILE A 148 -2.10 -21.33 25.76
CA ILE A 148 -1.75 -20.51 24.59
C ILE A 148 -0.89 -21.29 23.57
N ASP A 149 -0.53 -22.55 23.86
CA ASP A 149 0.23 -23.42 22.95
C ASP A 149 -0.66 -24.26 22.03
N MET A 150 -1.86 -23.75 21.74
CA MET A 150 -2.90 -24.39 20.91
C MET A 150 -2.60 -24.34 19.40
N LEU A 151 -1.31 -24.36 19.04
CA LEU A 151 -0.85 -24.38 17.66
C LEU A 151 -1.41 -25.60 16.93
N PHE A 152 -1.66 -25.49 15.62
CA PHE A 152 -2.29 -26.58 14.87
C PHE A 152 -1.46 -27.88 14.84
N ASP A 153 -0.14 -27.81 15.00
CA ASP A 153 0.73 -28.99 15.12
C ASP A 153 0.68 -29.64 16.51
N ASN A 154 0.19 -28.92 17.52
CA ASN A 154 -0.09 -29.42 18.86
C ASN A 154 -1.52 -29.98 19.02
N ILE A 155 -2.28 -30.08 17.92
CA ILE A 155 -3.63 -30.65 17.90
C ILE A 155 -3.65 -31.89 16.99
N ILE A 156 -4.01 -33.04 17.54
CA ILE A 156 -4.17 -34.31 16.81
C ILE A 156 -5.65 -34.60 16.59
N VAL A 157 -6.02 -34.91 15.35
CA VAL A 157 -7.39 -35.24 14.95
C VAL A 157 -7.50 -36.72 14.59
N LYS A 158 -8.46 -37.40 15.21
CA LYS A 158 -8.85 -38.79 14.91
C LYS A 158 -10.36 -38.97 15.11
N ASP A 159 -11.04 -39.54 14.12
CA ASP A 159 -12.49 -39.81 14.16
C ASP A 159 -13.31 -38.58 14.59
N ASN A 160 -12.97 -37.41 14.05
CA ASN A 160 -13.56 -36.11 14.36
C ASN A 160 -13.33 -35.59 15.80
N ASN A 161 -12.49 -36.26 16.60
CA ASN A 161 -12.07 -35.82 17.91
C ASN A 161 -10.73 -35.10 17.83
N TRP A 162 -10.66 -33.89 18.39
CA TRP A 162 -9.47 -33.04 18.40
C TRP A 162 -8.84 -33.13 19.79
N THR A 163 -7.56 -33.49 19.84
CA THR A 163 -6.82 -33.72 21.09
C THR A 163 -5.58 -32.83 21.14
N VAL A 164 -5.52 -31.99 22.17
CA VAL A 164 -4.35 -31.15 22.47
C VAL A 164 -3.27 -32.01 23.10
N ILE A 165 -2.08 -32.04 22.50
CA ILE A 165 -0.97 -32.90 22.94
C ILE A 165 0.15 -32.16 23.66
N ASP A 166 0.21 -30.84 23.53
CA ASP A 166 1.15 -29.99 24.25
C ASP A 166 0.39 -28.83 24.88
N TYR A 167 0.61 -28.65 26.18
CA TYR A 167 0.00 -27.60 26.99
C TYR A 167 1.06 -27.00 27.93
N GLU A 168 2.28 -26.90 27.41
CA GLU A 168 3.43 -26.37 28.14
C GLU A 168 3.22 -24.91 28.55
N TRP A 169 2.61 -24.12 27.68
CA TRP A 169 2.32 -22.70 27.92
C TRP A 169 0.87 -22.50 28.32
N SER A 170 0.54 -23.07 29.48
CA SER A 170 -0.75 -22.87 30.13
C SER A 170 -0.63 -21.99 31.36
N PHE A 171 -1.63 -21.14 31.57
CA PHE A 171 -1.60 -20.13 32.61
C PHE A 171 -2.91 -20.10 33.40
N GLN A 172 -2.81 -19.97 34.72
CA GLN A 172 -3.95 -19.87 35.64
C GLN A 172 -4.26 -18.42 36.03
N PHE A 173 -4.23 -17.53 35.04
CA PHE A 173 -4.68 -16.15 35.15
C PHE A 173 -5.46 -15.78 33.90
N PRO A 174 -6.31 -14.73 33.94
CA PRO A 174 -7.14 -14.35 32.79
C PRO A 174 -6.28 -14.01 31.56
N ILE A 175 -6.51 -14.70 30.45
CA ILE A 175 -5.95 -14.39 29.13
C ILE A 175 -7.12 -14.25 28.14
N PRO A 176 -7.16 -13.21 27.30
CA PRO A 176 -8.22 -13.06 26.30
C PRO A 176 -8.33 -14.30 25.42
N VAL A 177 -9.53 -14.85 25.27
CA VAL A 177 -9.76 -16.04 24.43
C VAL A 177 -9.37 -15.78 22.98
N LYS A 178 -9.63 -14.56 22.49
CA LYS A 178 -9.21 -14.11 21.15
C LYS A 178 -7.69 -14.17 20.94
N PHE A 179 -6.88 -14.01 21.99
CA PHE A 179 -5.41 -14.10 21.88
C PHE A 179 -4.95 -15.51 21.49
N VAL A 180 -5.60 -16.57 21.99
CA VAL A 180 -5.28 -17.96 21.62
C VAL A 180 -5.52 -18.20 20.13
N ILE A 181 -6.64 -17.68 19.63
CA ILE A 181 -7.03 -17.81 18.22
C ILE A 181 -6.05 -16.99 17.35
N TYR A 182 -5.82 -15.73 17.70
CA TYR A 182 -4.84 -14.86 17.05
C TYR A 182 -3.47 -15.55 16.93
N ARG A 183 -2.94 -16.02 18.06
CA ARG A 183 -1.62 -16.65 18.13
C ARG A 183 -1.58 -17.88 17.22
N THR A 184 -2.55 -18.78 17.33
CA THR A 184 -2.61 -19.99 16.50
C THR A 184 -2.61 -19.67 15.01
N LEU A 185 -3.43 -18.72 14.58
CA LEU A 185 -3.54 -18.32 13.17
C LEU A 185 -2.29 -17.58 12.68
N ALA A 186 -1.73 -16.68 13.48
CA ALA A 186 -0.52 -15.96 13.14
C ALA A 186 0.67 -16.91 12.92
N TYR A 187 0.84 -17.91 13.80
CA TYR A 187 1.87 -18.94 13.65
C TYR A 187 1.65 -19.81 12.41
N TRP A 188 0.43 -20.26 12.18
CA TRP A 188 0.12 -21.05 10.99
C TRP A 188 0.37 -20.26 9.71
N TYR A 189 -0.14 -19.03 9.63
CA TYR A 189 0.02 -18.15 8.48
C TYR A 189 1.49 -17.86 8.17
N ALA A 190 2.30 -17.60 9.20
CA ALA A 190 3.72 -17.33 9.01
C ALA A 190 4.54 -18.53 8.55
N ARG A 191 4.06 -19.75 8.80
CA ARG A 191 4.68 -21.00 8.31
C ARG A 191 4.42 -21.22 6.81
N LEU A 192 3.42 -20.57 6.22
CA LEU A 192 3.07 -20.76 4.81
C LEU A 192 4.14 -20.14 3.90
N GLU A 193 4.85 -20.98 3.14
CA GLU A 193 5.82 -20.55 2.11
C GLU A 193 5.13 -19.82 0.95
N ASN A 194 3.89 -20.20 0.62
CA ASN A 194 3.08 -19.59 -0.42
C ASN A 194 1.70 -19.22 0.16
N ARG A 195 1.45 -17.93 0.35
CA ARG A 195 0.24 -17.41 0.98
C ARG A 195 -0.96 -17.31 0.02
N ARG A 196 -0.79 -17.64 -1.27
CA ARG A 196 -1.86 -17.66 -2.31
C ARG A 196 -2.77 -16.42 -2.30
N ASN A 197 -2.20 -15.25 -2.07
CA ASN A 197 -2.90 -13.95 -1.95
C ASN A 197 -3.89 -13.84 -0.78
N MET A 198 -3.87 -14.79 0.16
CA MET A 198 -4.60 -14.69 1.42
C MET A 198 -3.85 -13.73 2.34
N GLU A 199 -4.50 -12.65 2.74
CA GLU A 199 -3.94 -11.70 3.71
C GLU A 199 -4.17 -12.20 5.13
N GLN A 200 -3.24 -11.85 6.03
CA GLN A 200 -3.37 -12.18 7.45
C GLN A 200 -4.58 -11.49 8.07
N ASP A 201 -4.81 -10.23 7.70
CA ASP A 201 -5.93 -9.44 8.23
C ASP A 201 -7.27 -10.06 7.85
N PHE A 202 -7.43 -10.51 6.60
CA PHE A 202 -8.61 -11.26 6.18
C PHE A 202 -8.85 -12.51 7.05
N LEU A 203 -7.79 -13.26 7.36
CA LEU A 203 -7.89 -14.46 8.20
C LEU A 203 -8.33 -14.13 9.63
N MET A 204 -7.82 -13.02 10.19
CA MET A 204 -8.16 -12.55 11.53
C MET A 204 -9.60 -12.01 11.59
N GLU A 205 -10.02 -11.24 10.59
CA GLU A 205 -11.37 -10.71 10.48
C GLU A 205 -12.41 -11.84 10.37
N MET A 206 -12.11 -12.89 9.61
CA MET A 206 -13.00 -14.04 9.46
C MET A 206 -13.32 -14.74 10.79
N VAL A 207 -12.44 -14.66 11.78
CA VAL A 207 -12.66 -15.21 13.12
C VAL A 207 -13.11 -14.14 14.13
N GLY A 208 -13.37 -12.91 13.70
CA GLY A 208 -13.88 -11.84 14.56
C GLY A 208 -12.80 -11.13 15.39
N ILE A 209 -11.57 -11.07 14.89
CA ILE A 209 -10.47 -10.30 15.50
C ILE A 209 -10.27 -9.02 14.70
N THR A 210 -10.40 -7.86 15.35
CA THR A 210 -10.28 -6.56 14.69
C THR A 210 -8.81 -6.13 14.55
N PRO A 211 -8.47 -5.23 13.62
CA PRO A 211 -7.10 -4.70 13.50
C PRO A 211 -6.56 -4.09 14.80
N GLN A 212 -7.40 -3.39 15.58
CA GLN A 212 -7.00 -2.84 16.88
C GLN A 212 -6.67 -3.93 17.91
N GLU A 213 -7.44 -5.02 17.92
CA GLU A 213 -7.14 -6.19 18.75
C GLU A 213 -5.83 -6.86 18.32
N GLN A 214 -5.58 -6.97 17.00
CA GLN A 214 -4.33 -7.53 16.48
C GLN A 214 -3.10 -6.77 16.98
N ILE A 215 -3.14 -5.43 17.01
CA ILE A 215 -2.03 -4.60 17.52
C ILE A 215 -1.73 -4.96 18.99
N GLN A 216 -2.75 -5.14 19.82
CA GLN A 216 -2.57 -5.48 21.23
C GLN A 216 -2.08 -6.93 21.40
N PHE A 217 -2.64 -7.87 20.64
CA PHE A 217 -2.18 -9.26 20.66
C PHE A 217 -0.76 -9.43 20.15
N ALA A 218 -0.32 -8.63 19.18
CA ALA A 218 1.06 -8.60 18.74
C ALA A 218 2.01 -8.09 19.84
N LYS A 219 1.60 -7.06 20.62
CA LYS A 219 2.34 -6.62 21.81
C LYS A 219 2.44 -7.72 22.88
N MET A 220 1.34 -8.43 23.12
CA MET A 220 1.32 -9.58 24.05
C MET A 220 2.31 -10.66 23.61
N GLU A 221 2.28 -11.02 22.32
CA GLU A 221 3.18 -12.04 21.77
C GLU A 221 4.65 -11.62 21.92
N LYS A 222 4.97 -10.37 21.60
CA LYS A 222 6.33 -9.83 21.75
C LYS A 222 6.82 -9.94 23.20
N LYS A 223 5.98 -9.54 24.16
CA LYS A 223 6.31 -9.63 25.59
C LYS A 223 6.46 -11.06 26.06
N PHE A 224 5.63 -11.96 25.56
CA PHE A 224 5.72 -13.37 25.85
C PHE A 224 7.01 -14.00 25.32
N GLN A 225 7.45 -13.66 24.11
CA GLN A 225 8.74 -14.12 23.58
C GLN A 225 9.92 -13.60 24.41
N GLN A 226 9.89 -12.34 24.82
CA GLN A 226 10.87 -11.77 25.74
C GLN A 226 10.89 -12.52 27.08
N TYR A 227 9.71 -12.84 27.61
CA TYR A 227 9.56 -13.62 28.84
C TYR A 227 10.18 -15.02 28.72
N ILE A 228 10.04 -15.69 27.58
CA ILE A 228 10.63 -17.02 27.34
C ILE A 228 12.16 -16.95 27.25
N MET A 229 12.71 -15.90 26.64
CA MET A 229 14.15 -15.81 26.32
C MET A 229 15.00 -15.27 27.49
N ASP A 230 14.50 -14.28 28.26
CA ASP A 230 15.27 -13.52 29.27
C ASP A 230 16.58 -12.92 28.68
N ASP A 231 17.48 -12.34 29.49
CA ASP A 231 18.78 -11.73 29.08
C ASP A 231 19.77 -12.67 28.35
N ASN A 232 19.38 -13.92 28.06
CA ASN A 232 20.18 -14.83 27.27
C ASN A 232 20.06 -14.47 25.78
N ILE A 233 21.06 -13.77 25.25
CA ILE A 233 21.28 -13.64 23.81
C ILE A 233 21.49 -15.05 23.24
N PRO A 234 20.58 -15.57 22.41
CA PRO A 234 20.73 -16.90 21.84
C PRO A 234 21.97 -16.94 20.94
N LEU A 235 22.71 -18.04 20.97
CA LEU A 235 23.76 -18.36 19.98
C LEU A 235 23.27 -18.31 18.50
N ARG A 236 21.96 -18.13 18.29
CA ARG A 236 21.25 -17.95 17.01
C ARG A 236 21.54 -16.62 16.31
N ASP A 237 22.04 -15.60 17.03
CA ASP A 237 22.38 -14.31 16.41
C ASP A 237 23.74 -14.28 15.70
N MET A 238 24.49 -15.39 15.65
CA MET A 238 25.83 -15.40 15.09
C MET A 238 25.90 -15.62 13.57
N PRO A 239 25.11 -16.52 12.94
CA PRO A 239 24.89 -16.35 11.49
C PRO A 239 23.61 -17.00 10.94
N LYS A 240 22.88 -16.27 10.10
CA LYS A 240 21.97 -16.83 9.08
C LYS A 240 22.59 -18.09 8.45
N MET A 241 21.78 -19.14 8.25
CA MET A 241 22.07 -20.43 7.58
C MET A 241 22.32 -21.63 8.52
N MET A 242 21.28 -22.47 8.75
CA MET A 242 21.25 -23.90 8.38
C MET A 242 20.16 -24.70 9.14
N ASN A 243 19.13 -25.11 8.39
CA ASN A 243 18.27 -26.30 8.52
C ASN A 243 17.75 -26.76 9.91
N HIS A 244 16.50 -26.37 10.17
CA HIS A 244 15.32 -27.19 10.55
C HIS A 244 14.55 -26.63 11.76
N LYS A 245 13.27 -26.31 11.48
CA LYS A 245 12.16 -26.17 12.43
C LYS A 245 12.36 -25.19 13.59
N THR A 246 12.58 -23.95 13.23
CA THR A 246 11.96 -22.81 13.90
C THR A 246 11.56 -21.88 12.78
N VAL A 247 10.25 -21.70 12.59
CA VAL A 247 9.72 -20.65 11.73
C VAL A 247 10.46 -19.38 12.13
N ASP A 248 11.16 -18.76 11.18
CA ASP A 248 11.97 -17.59 11.43
C ASP A 248 11.03 -16.43 11.77
N LEU A 249 10.63 -16.36 13.04
CA LEU A 249 9.73 -15.36 13.58
C LEU A 249 10.29 -13.95 13.43
N ASN A 250 11.57 -13.80 13.10
CA ASN A 250 12.18 -12.52 12.72
C ASN A 250 11.56 -11.94 11.44
N HIS A 251 10.97 -12.78 10.56
CA HIS A 251 10.18 -12.32 9.42
C HIS A 251 8.77 -11.82 9.80
N ILE A 252 8.27 -12.19 10.99
CA ILE A 252 7.00 -11.66 11.56
C ILE A 252 7.30 -10.45 12.45
N LEU A 253 8.36 -10.50 13.25
CA LEU A 253 8.78 -9.41 14.14
C LEU A 253 9.32 -8.21 13.35
N SER A 254 9.86 -8.42 12.15
CA SER A 254 10.13 -7.33 11.20
C SER A 254 8.87 -6.64 10.68
N ALA A 255 7.68 -7.18 10.93
CA ALA A 255 6.40 -6.56 10.56
C ALA A 255 5.71 -5.83 11.73
N VAL A 256 6.28 -5.84 12.95
CA VAL A 256 5.65 -5.21 14.14
C VAL A 256 6.58 -4.21 14.86
N GLU A 257 7.76 -3.95 14.31
CA GLU A 257 8.56 -2.76 14.64
C GLU A 257 9.51 -2.48 13.46
N LEU A 258 8.96 -2.08 12.31
CA LEU A 258 9.71 -1.11 11.52
C LEU A 258 9.59 0.18 12.32
N GLU A 259 10.63 0.54 13.07
CA GLU A 259 10.85 1.97 13.28
C GLU A 259 10.85 2.56 11.87
N GLU A 260 9.76 3.21 11.47
CA GLU A 260 9.69 3.78 10.13
C GLU A 260 10.85 4.76 10.05
N THR A 261 11.81 4.45 9.18
CA THR A 261 12.98 5.29 8.97
C THR A 261 12.90 5.82 7.57
N MET A 262 13.10 7.12 7.45
CA MET A 262 13.25 7.78 6.17
C MET A 262 14.75 7.95 5.93
N GLN A 263 15.21 7.56 4.75
CA GLN A 263 16.58 7.86 4.37
C GLN A 263 16.64 9.29 3.83
N VAL A 264 17.64 10.03 4.28
CA VAL A 264 17.82 11.44 3.96
C VAL A 264 19.16 11.62 3.29
N PHE A 265 19.15 12.22 2.10
CA PHE A 265 20.33 12.46 1.30
C PHE A 265 20.59 13.96 1.16
N TYR A 266 21.86 14.30 1.35
CA TYR A 266 22.38 15.64 1.22
C TYR A 266 23.10 15.79 -0.13
N GLY A 267 22.71 16.80 -0.91
CA GLY A 267 23.27 17.02 -2.25
C GLY A 267 23.62 18.49 -2.55
N LYS A 268 24.62 18.66 -3.42
CA LYS A 268 24.88 19.91 -4.16
C LYS A 268 24.63 19.63 -5.64
N ASP A 269 23.91 20.51 -6.33
CA ASP A 269 23.62 20.39 -7.77
C ASP A 269 23.09 19.00 -8.22
N ARG A 270 22.14 18.42 -7.46
CA ARG A 270 21.54 17.08 -7.69
C ARG A 270 22.53 15.91 -7.66
N ASN A 271 23.75 16.11 -7.17
CA ASN A 271 24.73 15.04 -7.01
C ASN A 271 24.59 14.42 -5.60
N PHE A 272 23.84 13.34 -5.51
CA PHE A 272 23.62 12.59 -4.27
C PHE A 272 24.58 11.39 -4.23
N LYS A 273 25.31 11.26 -3.13
CA LYS A 273 26.18 10.11 -2.86
C LYS A 273 25.67 9.38 -1.63
N GLU A 274 25.71 8.05 -1.64
CA GLU A 274 25.30 7.23 -0.49
C GLU A 274 26.09 7.58 0.78
N GLU A 275 27.36 7.97 0.62
CA GLU A 275 28.26 8.44 1.68
C GLU A 275 27.72 9.67 2.44
N ASN A 276 26.81 10.44 1.83
CA ASN A 276 26.18 11.64 2.39
C ASN A 276 24.70 11.40 2.75
N SER A 277 24.35 10.17 3.14
CA SER A 277 23.00 9.79 3.54
C SER A 277 22.96 9.27 4.98
N TYR A 278 21.79 9.37 5.61
CA TYR A 278 21.55 8.78 6.92
C TYR A 278 20.07 8.43 7.08
N PHE A 279 19.78 7.45 7.94
CA PHE A 279 18.43 7.07 8.29
C PHE A 279 17.92 7.89 9.48
N LYS A 280 16.72 8.45 9.35
CA LYS A 280 16.06 9.22 10.41
C LYS A 280 14.77 8.53 10.81
N LYS A 281 14.62 8.29 12.11
CA LYS A 281 13.36 7.77 12.68
C LYS A 281 12.22 8.75 12.45
N VAL A 282 11.11 8.21 12.02
CA VAL A 282 9.84 8.91 11.80
C VAL A 282 9.00 8.75 13.07
N GLN A 283 8.39 9.85 13.51
CA GLN A 283 7.49 9.87 14.65
C GLN A 283 6.04 9.81 14.15
N GLU A 284 5.28 8.84 14.63
CA GLU A 284 3.84 8.81 14.41
C GLU A 284 3.13 9.79 15.36
N LEU A 285 2.23 10.60 14.81
CA LEU A 285 1.37 11.54 15.54
C LEU A 285 0.03 10.89 15.87
N GLU A 286 -0.70 11.45 16.85
CA GLU A 286 -1.99 10.90 17.32
C GLU A 286 -3.08 10.84 16.24
N ASP A 287 -2.97 11.65 15.18
CA ASP A 287 -3.89 11.71 14.05
C ASP A 287 -3.55 10.70 12.92
N GLY A 288 -2.50 9.88 13.13
CA GLY A 288 -1.98 8.93 12.14
C GLY A 288 -1.10 9.56 11.07
N ASN A 289 -0.70 10.83 11.23
CA ASN A 289 0.33 11.45 10.39
C ASN A 289 1.73 11.09 10.87
N LEU A 290 2.66 11.07 9.94
CA LEU A 290 4.07 10.82 10.15
C LEU A 290 4.84 12.14 10.15
N LYS A 291 5.66 12.34 11.18
CA LYS A 291 6.49 13.53 11.35
C LYS A 291 7.95 13.19 11.42
N VAL A 292 8.75 13.94 10.66
CA VAL A 292 10.20 13.82 10.69
C VAL A 292 10.87 15.19 10.67
N LYS A 293 11.88 15.34 11.52
CA LYS A 293 12.69 16.55 11.63
C LYS A 293 14.07 16.30 11.03
N VAL A 294 14.42 17.06 10.00
CA VAL A 294 15.70 16.99 9.30
C VAL A 294 16.48 18.26 9.58
N GLU A 295 17.72 18.14 10.06
CA GLU A 295 18.62 19.28 10.27
C GLU A 295 19.30 19.61 8.95
N ILE A 296 19.53 20.89 8.65
CA ILE A 296 20.16 21.30 7.40
C ILE A 296 21.62 21.71 7.70
N PRO A 297 22.62 20.93 7.25
CA PRO A 297 24.04 21.25 7.43
C PRO A 297 24.48 22.51 6.66
N GLU A 298 25.59 23.10 7.11
CA GLU A 298 26.21 24.29 6.49
C GLU A 298 26.57 24.05 5.01
N GLY A 299 26.18 24.98 4.13
CA GLY A 299 26.46 24.90 2.70
C GLY A 299 25.64 23.88 1.88
N MET A 300 24.57 23.30 2.44
CA MET A 300 23.60 22.49 1.69
C MET A 300 22.62 23.33 0.86
N GLN A 301 22.23 22.83 -0.32
CA GLN A 301 21.28 23.49 -1.22
C GLN A 301 20.07 22.63 -1.58
N GLN A 302 20.20 21.30 -1.48
CA GLN A 302 19.15 20.35 -1.86
C GLN A 302 19.12 19.16 -0.91
N LEU A 303 17.90 18.71 -0.65
CA LEU A 303 17.58 17.58 0.21
C LEU A 303 16.78 16.57 -0.62
N ARG A 304 17.16 15.29 -0.55
CA ARG A 304 16.34 14.19 -1.09
C ARG A 304 15.89 13.30 0.05
N LEU A 305 14.60 13.03 0.09
CA LEU A 305 13.92 12.21 1.08
C LEU A 305 13.42 10.94 0.40
N ASP A 306 13.85 9.80 0.92
CA ASP A 306 13.44 8.48 0.47
C ASP A 306 12.62 7.85 1.62
N PRO A 307 11.28 8.02 1.61
CA PRO A 307 10.41 7.69 2.74
C PRO A 307 10.23 6.18 2.97
N VAL A 308 10.38 5.35 1.93
CA VAL A 308 10.27 3.88 2.03
C VAL A 308 10.90 3.22 0.80
N GLU A 309 11.25 1.94 0.87
CA GLU A 309 11.74 1.14 -0.27
C GLU A 309 10.61 0.29 -0.91
N GLU A 310 9.39 0.84 -1.02
CA GLU A 310 8.23 0.14 -1.57
C GLU A 310 7.25 1.07 -2.30
N PRO A 311 6.42 0.56 -3.23
CA PRO A 311 5.38 1.36 -3.87
C PRO A 311 4.38 1.88 -2.83
N CYS A 312 4.08 3.19 -2.85
CA CYS A 312 3.21 3.81 -1.86
C CYS A 312 2.47 5.04 -2.39
N ILE A 313 1.45 5.46 -1.66
CA ILE A 313 0.85 6.79 -1.81
C ILE A 313 1.27 7.65 -0.62
N ILE A 314 1.74 8.87 -0.91
CA ILE A 314 2.17 9.84 0.09
C ILE A 314 1.33 11.11 -0.05
N SER A 315 0.61 11.46 1.02
CA SER A 315 -0.05 12.76 1.17
C SER A 315 0.87 13.67 1.98
N ILE A 316 1.38 14.76 1.39
CA ILE A 316 2.20 15.71 2.12
C ILE A 316 1.30 16.81 2.68
N GLU A 317 1.13 16.84 4.00
CA GLU A 317 0.31 17.83 4.68
C GLU A 317 1.07 19.15 4.78
N HIS A 318 2.23 19.14 5.45
CA HIS A 318 3.02 20.34 5.72
C HIS A 318 4.53 20.07 5.65
N ILE A 319 5.26 21.01 5.05
CA ILE A 319 6.73 21.08 5.14
C ILE A 319 7.08 22.49 5.58
N TYR A 320 7.68 22.65 6.76
CA TYR A 320 8.00 23.97 7.30
C TYR A 320 9.37 24.02 7.98
N ASN A 321 10.02 25.19 7.90
CA ASN A 321 11.34 25.40 8.51
C ASN A 321 11.27 25.71 10.02
N ALA A 322 12.42 25.98 10.66
CA ALA A 322 12.47 26.31 12.08
C ALA A 322 11.69 27.59 12.44
N GLN A 323 11.52 28.49 11.49
CA GLN A 323 10.81 29.76 11.60
C GLN A 323 9.31 29.64 11.27
N GLY A 324 8.85 28.46 10.84
CA GLY A 324 7.46 28.18 10.50
C GLY A 324 7.05 28.54 9.07
N GLU A 325 8.01 28.85 8.19
CA GLU A 325 7.74 29.14 6.78
C GLU A 325 7.53 27.84 5.98
N GLU A 326 6.44 27.77 5.21
CA GLU A 326 6.13 26.60 4.37
C GLU A 326 7.00 26.51 3.11
N LYS A 327 7.34 25.28 2.73
CA LYS A 327 7.98 24.95 1.46
C LYS A 327 6.93 24.40 0.49
N GLU A 328 6.60 25.19 -0.53
CA GLU A 328 5.57 24.81 -1.52
C GLU A 328 6.12 24.03 -2.73
N LYS A 329 7.42 24.15 -3.03
CA LYS A 329 8.02 23.50 -4.20
C LYS A 329 8.56 22.12 -3.83
N ILE A 330 7.89 21.10 -4.35
CA ILE A 330 8.21 19.69 -4.17
C ILE A 330 8.42 19.07 -5.54
N GLU A 331 9.56 18.43 -5.76
CA GLU A 331 9.83 17.63 -6.96
C GLU A 331 9.87 16.16 -6.56
N THR A 332 9.20 15.26 -7.29
CA THR A 332 9.22 13.83 -6.97
C THR A 332 9.33 12.99 -8.23
N ASN A 333 9.73 11.72 -8.08
CA ASN A 333 9.59 10.72 -9.15
C ASN A 333 8.21 10.05 -9.17
N GLY A 334 7.29 10.49 -8.30
CA GLY A 334 5.93 10.00 -8.20
C GLY A 334 4.95 10.75 -9.12
N VAL A 335 3.78 10.15 -9.31
CA VAL A 335 2.65 10.73 -10.03
C VAL A 335 1.79 11.51 -9.06
N GLU A 336 1.68 12.83 -9.24
CA GLU A 336 0.71 13.63 -8.47
C GLU A 336 -0.73 13.25 -8.88
N LEU A 337 -1.54 12.82 -7.90
CA LEU A 337 -2.95 12.47 -8.06
C LEU A 337 -3.86 13.69 -7.83
N SER A 338 -3.63 14.39 -6.72
CA SER A 338 -4.41 15.55 -6.30
C SER A 338 -3.62 16.31 -5.22
N ASN A 339 -3.43 17.61 -5.40
CA ASN A 339 -2.88 18.58 -4.44
C ASN A 339 -2.03 17.99 -3.30
N LYS A 340 -0.72 17.77 -3.56
CA LYS A 340 0.26 17.19 -2.62
C LYS A 340 0.08 15.68 -2.28
N ILE A 341 -0.78 14.96 -2.99
CA ILE A 341 -0.88 13.48 -2.93
C ILE A 341 -0.13 12.87 -4.12
N PHE A 342 0.87 12.06 -3.83
CA PHE A 342 1.76 11.45 -4.82
C PHE A 342 1.67 9.93 -4.77
N PHE A 343 1.53 9.30 -5.94
CA PHE A 343 1.58 7.86 -6.14
C PHE A 343 2.94 7.44 -6.68
N PHE A 344 3.61 6.52 -6.00
CA PHE A 344 4.89 5.96 -6.41
C PHE A 344 4.69 4.49 -6.80
N GLU A 345 4.79 4.21 -8.11
CA GLU A 345 4.65 2.85 -8.66
C GLU A 345 5.90 1.98 -8.38
N THR A 346 7.05 2.62 -8.17
CA THR A 346 8.35 1.97 -8.00
C THR A 346 8.72 1.84 -6.52
N SER A 347 9.54 0.84 -6.19
CA SER A 347 10.10 0.61 -4.84
C SER A 347 11.17 1.64 -4.41
N ASP A 348 11.20 2.82 -5.02
CA ASP A 348 12.19 3.88 -4.77
C ASP A 348 11.51 5.26 -4.86
N PRO A 349 10.55 5.58 -3.98
CA PRO A 349 9.97 6.92 -3.88
C PRO A 349 11.04 7.94 -3.50
N GLN A 350 11.19 8.98 -4.31
CA GLN A 350 12.14 10.06 -4.09
C GLN A 350 11.41 11.40 -4.07
N ILE A 351 11.58 12.15 -2.98
CA ILE A 351 11.05 13.50 -2.80
C ILE A 351 12.22 14.47 -2.67
N LEU A 352 12.36 15.38 -3.63
CA LEU A 352 13.39 16.41 -3.65
C LEU A 352 12.81 17.74 -3.16
N LEU A 353 13.54 18.35 -2.21
CA LEU A 353 13.23 19.63 -1.61
C LEU A 353 14.42 20.58 -1.75
N GLN A 354 14.12 21.87 -1.94
CA GLN A 354 15.12 22.92 -1.79
C GLN A 354 15.29 23.26 -0.32
N ALA A 355 16.51 23.18 0.18
CA ALA A 355 16.85 23.50 1.56
C ALA A 355 18.04 24.47 1.57
N ARG A 356 17.92 25.55 2.33
CA ARG A 356 19.00 26.52 2.55
C ARG A 356 19.45 26.47 3.99
N GLU A 357 20.68 26.88 4.24
CA GLU A 357 21.25 26.94 5.59
C GLU A 357 20.39 27.78 6.56
N GLU A 358 19.78 28.86 6.07
CA GLU A 358 18.87 29.74 6.81
C GLU A 358 17.63 29.01 7.36
N ASP A 359 17.24 27.89 6.75
CA ASP A 359 16.09 27.08 7.19
C ASP A 359 16.36 26.38 8.53
N GLY A 360 17.63 26.11 8.86
CA GLY A 360 18.09 25.45 10.08
C GLY A 360 17.66 23.98 10.20
N CYS A 361 16.35 23.73 10.24
CA CYS A 361 15.75 22.40 10.16
C CYS A 361 14.42 22.43 9.41
N LEU A 362 14.08 21.33 8.74
CA LEU A 362 12.79 21.12 8.12
C LEU A 362 11.98 20.09 8.90
N ASN A 363 10.74 20.44 9.21
CA ASN A 363 9.74 19.52 9.74
C ASN A 363 8.83 19.10 8.59
N ILE A 364 8.80 17.81 8.31
CA ILE A 364 7.96 17.22 7.26
C ILE A 364 6.86 16.42 7.96
N VAL A 365 5.60 16.76 7.66
CA VAL A 365 4.41 16.05 8.13
C VAL A 365 3.69 15.49 6.90
N TYR A 366 3.54 14.17 6.86
CA TYR A 366 2.96 13.46 5.73
C TYR A 366 2.18 12.24 6.19
N ARG A 367 1.31 11.73 5.33
CA ARG A 367 0.60 10.47 5.53
C ARG A 367 1.07 9.48 4.50
N LYS A 368 1.33 8.25 4.93
CA LYS A 368 1.68 7.13 4.05
C LYS A 368 0.50 6.18 3.96
N ILE A 369 0.17 5.76 2.75
CA ILE A 369 -0.74 4.65 2.48
C ILE A 369 0.08 3.57 1.76
N ASN A 370 0.22 2.41 2.41
CA ASN A 370 0.95 1.29 1.84
C ASN A 370 0.12 0.63 0.75
N LEU A 371 0.71 0.44 -0.44
CA LEU A 371 0.02 -0.22 -1.54
C LEU A 371 0.00 -1.75 -1.40
N ASN A 372 0.82 -2.32 -0.50
CA ASN A 372 0.83 -3.76 -0.22
C ASN A 372 -0.49 -4.26 0.40
N ALA A 373 -1.37 -3.37 0.86
CA ALA A 373 -2.72 -3.66 1.32
C ALA A 373 -3.76 -3.71 0.16
N PHE A 374 -3.33 -3.49 -1.08
CA PHE A 374 -4.18 -3.57 -2.27
C PHE A 374 -3.70 -4.69 -3.18
N SER A 375 -4.64 -5.49 -3.71
CA SER A 375 -4.30 -6.55 -4.68
C SER A 375 -3.52 -5.98 -5.88
N LYS A 376 -2.62 -6.77 -6.47
CA LYS A 376 -1.89 -6.39 -7.70
C LYS A 376 -2.83 -5.96 -8.82
N ASP A 377 -4.04 -6.52 -8.87
CA ASP A 377 -5.07 -6.14 -9.83
C ASP A 377 -5.65 -4.75 -9.52
N ILE A 378 -5.83 -4.38 -8.24
CA ILE A 378 -6.24 -3.02 -7.86
C ILE A 378 -5.12 -2.01 -8.16
N ILE A 379 -3.86 -2.34 -7.85
CA ILE A 379 -2.72 -1.47 -8.17
C ILE A 379 -2.60 -1.28 -9.69
N HIS A 380 -2.74 -2.37 -10.46
CA HIS A 380 -2.73 -2.31 -11.92
C HIS A 380 -3.94 -1.57 -12.49
N ASN A 381 -5.12 -1.70 -11.87
CA ASN A 381 -6.31 -0.93 -12.24
C ASN A 381 -6.16 0.55 -11.91
N ILE A 382 -5.59 0.90 -10.76
CA ILE A 382 -5.28 2.28 -10.37
C ILE A 382 -4.26 2.87 -11.35
N ASP A 383 -3.18 2.16 -11.66
CA ASP A 383 -2.20 2.56 -12.66
C ASP A 383 -2.83 2.71 -14.05
N PHE A 384 -3.66 1.76 -14.47
CA PHE A 384 -4.39 1.82 -15.74
C PHE A 384 -5.33 3.02 -15.80
N ILE A 385 -6.10 3.28 -14.74
CA ILE A 385 -6.99 4.43 -14.63
C ILE A 385 -6.18 5.74 -14.68
N ILE A 386 -5.07 5.83 -13.93
CA ILE A 386 -4.19 7.01 -13.92
C ILE A 386 -3.57 7.24 -15.30
N ARG A 387 -3.12 6.18 -15.99
CA ARG A 387 -2.56 6.25 -17.35
C ARG A 387 -3.60 6.68 -18.36
N ASP A 388 -4.79 6.08 -18.32
CA ASP A 388 -5.93 6.44 -19.19
C ASP A 388 -6.38 7.89 -18.96
N GLU A 389 -6.43 8.34 -17.70
CA GLU A 389 -6.82 9.71 -17.36
C GLU A 389 -5.75 10.74 -17.76
N ARG A 390 -4.45 10.39 -17.66
CA ARG A 390 -3.35 11.20 -18.22
C ARG A 390 -3.40 11.28 -19.73
N GLU A 391 -3.71 10.18 -20.41
CA GLU A 391 -3.81 10.16 -21.86
C GLU A 391 -5.01 10.98 -22.33
N LYS A 392 -6.16 10.85 -21.67
CA LYS A 392 -7.33 11.72 -21.87
C LYS A 392 -7.02 13.20 -21.62
N ASN A 393 -6.30 13.53 -20.54
CA ASN A 393 -5.91 14.90 -20.25
C ASN A 393 -4.94 15.46 -21.29
N ARG A 394 -3.96 14.66 -21.75
CA ARG A 394 -3.06 15.05 -22.85
C ARG A 394 -3.81 15.27 -24.15
N LEU A 395 -4.71 14.37 -24.52
CA LEU A 395 -5.55 14.49 -25.71
C LEU A 395 -6.48 15.69 -25.59
N GLY A 396 -7.05 15.96 -24.41
CA GLY A 396 -7.87 17.13 -24.14
C GLY A 396 -7.09 18.45 -24.25
N GLN A 397 -5.86 18.51 -23.71
CA GLN A 397 -4.99 19.68 -23.87
C GLN A 397 -4.57 19.89 -25.33
N ALA A 398 -4.24 18.82 -26.06
CA ALA A 398 -3.92 18.89 -27.48
C ALA A 398 -5.13 19.34 -28.32
N ALA A 399 -6.33 18.82 -28.03
CA ALA A 399 -7.58 19.22 -28.68
C ALA A 399 -7.90 20.69 -28.40
N LEU A 400 -7.72 21.15 -27.16
CA LEU A 400 -7.90 22.57 -26.80
C LEU A 400 -6.89 23.46 -27.53
N GLN A 401 -5.63 23.05 -27.65
CA GLN A 401 -4.63 23.78 -28.43
C GLN A 401 -5.02 23.86 -29.92
N LEU A 402 -5.47 22.75 -30.51
CA LEU A 402 -5.95 22.71 -31.89
C LEU A 402 -7.17 23.62 -32.09
N GLU A 403 -8.11 23.64 -31.14
CA GLU A 403 -9.30 24.49 -31.21
C GLU A 403 -8.94 25.99 -31.10
N VAL A 404 -7.99 26.33 -30.23
CA VAL A 404 -7.43 27.70 -30.13
C VAL A 404 -6.72 28.09 -31.43
N GLU A 405 -5.96 27.18 -32.04
CA GLU A 405 -5.28 27.42 -33.31
C GLU A 405 -6.25 27.55 -34.49
N GLU A 406 -7.28 26.72 -34.55
CA GLU A 406 -8.35 26.81 -35.56
C GLU A 406 -9.12 28.13 -35.43
N ARG A 407 -9.39 28.57 -34.19
CA ARG A 407 -10.03 29.87 -33.92
C ARG A 407 -9.17 31.03 -34.37
N LYS A 408 -7.87 31.00 -34.09
CA LYS A 408 -6.91 32.00 -34.60
C LYS A 408 -6.87 32.02 -36.13
N ASN A 409 -6.88 30.85 -36.78
CA ASN A 409 -6.88 30.75 -38.23
C ASN A 409 -8.19 31.29 -38.84
N LYS A 410 -9.35 31.00 -38.23
CA LYS A 410 -10.65 31.57 -38.64
C LYS A 410 -10.69 33.10 -38.48
N GLU A 411 -10.18 33.63 -37.37
CA GLU A 411 -10.08 35.07 -37.13
C GLU A 411 -9.17 35.74 -38.17
N ALA A 412 -8.02 35.14 -38.49
CA ALA A 412 -7.11 35.64 -39.52
C ALA A 412 -7.78 35.63 -40.91
N LEU A 413 -8.49 34.56 -41.25
CA LEU A 413 -9.22 34.46 -42.52
C LEU A 413 -10.32 35.53 -42.62
N LEU A 414 -11.10 35.72 -41.55
CA LEU A 414 -12.15 36.74 -41.50
C LEU A 414 -11.57 38.14 -41.65
N LYS A 415 -10.43 38.42 -41.01
CA LYS A 415 -9.73 39.70 -41.12
C LYS A 415 -9.28 39.97 -42.56
N ASN A 416 -8.68 38.98 -43.22
CA ASN A 416 -8.33 39.08 -44.64
C ASN A 416 -9.56 39.29 -45.53
N GLN A 417 -10.67 38.59 -45.25
CA GLN A 417 -11.92 38.73 -46.01
C GLN A 417 -12.48 40.16 -45.90
N ILE A 418 -12.46 40.73 -44.69
CA ILE A 418 -12.89 42.11 -44.44
C ILE A 418 -12.00 43.10 -45.21
N GLU A 419 -10.68 42.89 -45.19
CA GLU A 419 -9.72 43.75 -45.89
C GLU A 419 -9.95 43.73 -47.41
N ILE A 420 -10.09 42.55 -48.01
CA ILE A 420 -10.42 42.37 -49.43
C ILE A 420 -11.77 43.03 -49.78
N ASN A 421 -12.80 42.85 -48.95
CA ASN A 421 -14.11 43.46 -49.18
C ASN A 421 -14.04 45.00 -49.12
N ASN A 422 -13.24 45.56 -48.21
CA ASN A 422 -13.04 46.99 -48.12
C ASN A 422 -12.31 47.55 -49.36
N GLU A 423 -11.29 46.85 -49.86
CA GLU A 423 -10.61 47.21 -51.11
C GLU A 423 -11.56 47.14 -52.32
N LEU A 424 -12.34 46.06 -52.43
CA LEU A 424 -13.35 45.92 -53.47
C LEU A 424 -14.41 47.03 -53.41
N SER A 425 -14.85 47.40 -52.22
CA SER A 425 -15.81 48.50 -52.04
C SER A 425 -15.22 49.83 -52.52
N LYS A 426 -13.98 50.14 -52.13
CA LYS A 426 -13.28 51.35 -52.61
C LYS A 426 -13.11 51.35 -54.14
N ASN A 427 -12.71 50.22 -54.72
CA ASN A 427 -12.58 50.11 -56.18
C ASN A 427 -13.92 50.29 -56.89
N ASN A 428 -15.00 49.72 -56.35
CA ASN A 428 -16.34 49.91 -56.90
C ASN A 428 -16.80 51.37 -56.83
N GLU A 429 -16.51 52.08 -55.75
CA GLU A 429 -16.78 53.52 -55.64
C GLU A 429 -15.98 54.32 -56.67
N ASN A 430 -14.69 54.04 -56.82
CA ASN A 430 -13.84 54.69 -57.82
C ASN A 430 -14.34 54.44 -59.25
N LEU A 431 -14.68 53.19 -59.59
CA LEU A 431 -15.23 52.83 -60.90
C LEU A 431 -16.58 53.52 -61.16
N LYS A 432 -17.40 53.69 -60.12
CA LYS A 432 -18.67 54.41 -60.24
C LYS A 432 -18.44 55.88 -60.55
N LEU A 433 -17.49 56.52 -59.87
CA LEU A 433 -17.09 57.90 -60.11
C LEU A 433 -16.52 58.09 -61.53
N GLU A 434 -15.67 57.17 -61.97
CA GLU A 434 -15.09 57.19 -63.31
C GLU A 434 -16.16 57.02 -64.39
N LYS A 435 -17.12 56.11 -64.18
CA LYS A 435 -18.28 55.93 -65.06
C LYS A 435 -19.14 57.19 -65.14
N GLU A 436 -19.41 57.85 -64.01
CA GLU A 436 -20.13 59.12 -63.98
C GLU A 436 -19.40 60.21 -64.77
N ASN A 437 -18.07 60.30 -64.62
CA ASN A 437 -17.25 61.26 -65.35
C ASN A 437 -17.23 60.97 -66.87
N LEU A 438 -17.08 59.71 -67.28
CA LEU A 438 -17.17 59.33 -68.69
C LEU A 438 -18.55 59.63 -69.27
N ASN A 439 -19.63 59.35 -68.52
CA ASN A 439 -20.98 59.68 -68.97
C ASN A 439 -21.16 61.18 -69.16
N PHE A 440 -20.62 62.00 -68.26
CA PHE A 440 -20.62 63.45 -68.40
C PHE A 440 -19.86 63.90 -69.65
N GLN A 441 -18.68 63.34 -69.91
CA GLN A 441 -17.92 63.62 -71.14
C GLN A 441 -18.68 63.20 -72.40
N ILE A 442 -19.30 62.02 -72.40
CA ILE A 442 -20.13 61.54 -73.51
C ILE A 442 -21.26 62.53 -73.78
N GLU A 443 -21.92 63.04 -72.75
CA GLU A 443 -23.01 64.00 -72.91
C GLU A 443 -22.51 65.33 -73.48
N GLN A 444 -21.38 65.85 -72.99
CA GLN A 444 -20.74 67.02 -73.59
C GLN A 444 -20.37 66.81 -75.06
N TYR A 445 -19.81 65.64 -75.41
CA TYR A 445 -19.49 65.33 -76.81
C TYR A 445 -20.75 65.22 -77.68
N LYS A 446 -21.87 64.69 -77.15
CA LYS A 446 -23.15 64.69 -77.87
C LYS A 446 -23.67 66.09 -78.09
N GLU A 447 -23.63 66.96 -77.06
CA GLU A 447 -24.04 68.36 -77.20
C GLU A 447 -23.18 69.09 -78.23
N MET A 448 -21.86 68.92 -78.19
CA MET A 448 -20.95 69.46 -79.20
C MET A 448 -21.26 68.93 -80.59
N TYR A 449 -21.50 67.63 -80.73
CA TYR A 449 -21.85 66.99 -82.00
C TYR A 449 -23.18 67.54 -82.56
N GLU A 450 -24.21 67.65 -81.73
CA GLU A 450 -25.50 68.25 -82.08
C GLU A 450 -25.34 69.72 -82.47
N ALA A 451 -24.53 70.49 -81.74
CA ALA A 451 -24.23 71.88 -82.08
C ALA A 451 -23.53 72.00 -83.45
N ILE A 452 -22.58 71.12 -83.74
CA ILE A 452 -21.89 71.05 -85.04
C ILE A 452 -22.90 70.68 -86.14
N ILE A 453 -23.70 69.63 -85.96
CA ILE A 453 -24.70 69.19 -86.94
C ILE A 453 -25.71 70.30 -87.24
N ASN A 454 -26.13 71.03 -86.21
CA ASN A 454 -27.13 72.07 -86.33
C ASN A 454 -26.56 73.42 -86.77
N SER A 455 -25.24 73.58 -86.80
CA SER A 455 -24.56 74.79 -87.25
C SER A 455 -24.84 75.11 -88.73
N ARG A 456 -24.82 76.41 -89.05
CA ARG A 456 -24.99 76.88 -90.44
C ARG A 456 -23.91 76.31 -91.36
N SER A 457 -22.65 76.27 -90.91
CA SER A 457 -21.52 75.76 -91.68
C SER A 457 -21.66 74.27 -92.06
N TRP A 458 -22.16 73.43 -91.16
CA TRP A 458 -22.44 72.02 -91.46
C TRP A 458 -23.63 71.85 -92.42
N LYS A 459 -24.71 72.59 -92.20
CA LYS A 459 -25.91 72.56 -93.08
C LYS A 459 -25.59 73.03 -94.51
N ILE A 460 -24.75 74.06 -94.65
CA ILE A 460 -24.32 74.60 -95.96
C ILE A 460 -23.42 73.62 -96.72
N THR A 461 -22.57 72.85 -96.03
CA THR A 461 -21.64 71.89 -96.66
C THR A 461 -22.29 70.54 -97.02
N LYS A 462 -23.58 70.34 -96.70
CA LYS A 462 -24.32 69.07 -96.95
C LYS A 462 -24.26 68.60 -98.42
N PRO A 463 -24.49 69.44 -99.45
CA PRO A 463 -24.45 69.00 -100.84
C PRO A 463 -23.06 68.47 -101.27
N ILE A 464 -21.99 69.12 -100.78
CA ILE A 464 -20.61 68.73 -101.07
C ILE A 464 -20.28 67.37 -100.42
N ARG A 465 -20.78 67.12 -99.20
CA ARG A 465 -20.58 65.86 -98.47
C ARG A 465 -21.36 64.71 -99.10
N ASP A 466 -22.61 64.93 -99.51
CA ASP A 466 -23.42 63.94 -100.23
C ASP A 466 -22.77 63.54 -101.58
N MET A 467 -22.11 64.51 -102.24
CA MET A 467 -21.35 64.28 -103.47
C MET A 467 -20.08 63.45 -103.21
N ALA A 468 -19.33 63.76 -102.14
CA ALA A 468 -18.14 63.02 -101.73
C ALA A 468 -18.44 61.57 -101.29
N ASP A 469 -19.55 61.33 -100.58
CA ASP A 469 -19.98 59.99 -100.19
C ASP A 469 -20.49 59.16 -101.38
N LYS A 470 -21.19 59.79 -102.33
CA LYS A 470 -21.50 59.14 -103.62
C LYS A 470 -20.23 58.75 -104.37
N MET A 471 -19.21 59.61 -104.42
CA MET A 471 -17.92 59.27 -105.03
C MET A 471 -17.20 58.12 -104.31
N LYS A 472 -17.24 58.06 -102.97
CA LYS A 472 -16.66 56.95 -102.20
C LYS A 472 -17.38 55.62 -102.45
N ARG A 473 -18.71 55.62 -102.61
CA ARG A 473 -19.50 54.42 -102.92
C ARG A 473 -19.31 53.96 -104.37
N VAL A 474 -19.10 54.89 -105.30
CA VAL A 474 -18.74 54.57 -106.69
C VAL A 474 -17.34 53.97 -106.81
N LYS A 475 -16.41 54.30 -105.90
CA LYS A 475 -15.08 53.65 -105.80
C LYS A 475 -15.05 52.28 -105.11
N LYS A 476 -16.17 51.83 -104.52
CA LYS A 476 -16.28 50.53 -103.80
C LYS A 476 -17.14 49.49 -104.53
N LYS A 477 -17.68 49.82 -105.71
CA LYS A 477 -17.90 48.85 -106.79
C LYS A 477 -16.61 48.75 -107.59
#